data_AF-A0A914RK16-F1
#
_entry.id   AF-A0A914RK16-F1
#
_cell.length_a   1.000
_cell.length_b   1.000
_cell.length_c   1.000
_cell.angle_alpha   90.00
_cell.angle_beta   90.00
_cell.angle_gamma   90.00
#
_symmetry.space_group_name_H-M   'P 1'
#
loop_
_entity.id
_entity.type
_entity.pdbx_description
1 polymer ?
#
loop_
_entity_poly.entity_id
_entity_poly.type
_entity_poly.pdbx_seq_one_letter_code
_entity_poly.pdbx_strand_id
1 'polypeptide(L)'
;MLQDPNYPLYSITSRVKNVDDERLLSGQRKRHEKSEEKTESLSPLYEAESPDELALVYAAKAYGISLLSRSAESVTLALPYGNKEAFEILKRMSIIVRQEDEVAIYCKGADSEVISVLARSFVDSTTQGLRTLCLAKRTITVAEYEAWIAKHLEIENNMNSLDRDDDLAKSINEIERDFSLLGVTAIEDRLQ
;
A
#
# COMPACT_ATOMS: atom_id res chain seq x y z
N MET A 1 26.62 -7.16 -5.19
CA MET A 1 26.11 -7.78 -3.95
C MET A 1 24.94 -8.65 -4.37
N LEU A 2 25.02 -9.95 -4.13
CA LEU A 2 24.01 -10.93 -4.53
C LEU A 2 22.71 -10.66 -3.76
N GLN A 3 21.62 -10.34 -4.45
CA GLN A 3 20.28 -10.28 -3.86
C GLN A 3 19.73 -11.70 -3.69
N ASP A 4 19.30 -12.02 -2.48
CA ASP A 4 18.69 -13.29 -2.07
C ASP A 4 17.27 -13.42 -2.69
N PRO A 5 16.93 -14.54 -3.34
CA PRO A 5 15.62 -14.74 -3.98
C PRO A 5 14.43 -14.91 -3.01
N ASN A 6 14.64 -14.85 -1.68
CA ASN A 6 13.59 -14.95 -0.66
C ASN A 6 13.12 -13.60 -0.09
N TYR A 7 12.90 -12.57 -0.91
CA TYR A 7 12.26 -11.34 -0.43
C TYR A 7 10.73 -11.54 -0.26
N PRO A 8 10.19 -11.61 0.98
CA PRO A 8 8.79 -11.94 1.24
C PRO A 8 7.81 -10.93 0.63
N LEU A 9 6.75 -11.44 0.01
CA LEU A 9 5.66 -10.70 -0.62
C LEU A 9 4.89 -9.85 0.41
N TYR A 10 5.38 -8.63 0.70
CA TYR A 10 4.66 -7.59 1.47
C TYR A 10 3.27 -7.32 0.90
N SER A 11 2.30 -8.08 1.40
CA SER A 11 0.92 -8.09 0.96
C SER A 11 0.00 -7.69 2.11
N ILE A 12 -0.88 -6.74 1.82
CA ILE A 12 -1.97 -6.33 2.70
C ILE A 12 -3.22 -6.86 2.02
N THR A 13 -3.95 -7.72 2.70
CA THR A 13 -5.18 -8.29 2.17
C THR A 13 -6.37 -7.92 3.05
N SER A 14 -7.50 -7.64 2.42
CA SER A 14 -8.79 -7.47 3.08
C SER A 14 -9.51 -8.81 3.06
N ARG A 15 -9.75 -9.42 4.23
CA ARG A 15 -10.63 -10.59 4.35
C ARG A 15 -11.98 -10.16 4.88
N VAL A 16 -13.03 -10.49 4.14
CA VAL A 16 -14.41 -10.47 4.65
C VAL A 16 -14.64 -11.84 5.29
N LYS A 17 -14.67 -11.90 6.62
CA LYS A 17 -15.07 -13.14 7.32
C LYS A 17 -16.59 -13.23 7.28
N ASN A 18 -17.12 -14.26 6.63
CA ASN A 18 -18.49 -14.71 6.87
C ASN A 18 -18.48 -15.54 8.16
N VAL A 19 -19.32 -15.20 9.14
CA VAL A 19 -19.33 -15.83 10.48
C VAL A 19 -20.22 -17.09 10.51
N ASP A 20 -20.48 -17.72 9.37
CA ASP A 20 -21.44 -18.84 9.28
C ASP A 20 -20.81 -20.26 9.26
N ASP A 21 -19.48 -20.41 9.32
CA ASP A 21 -18.82 -21.72 9.14
C ASP A 21 -18.46 -22.49 10.44
N GLU A 22 -18.94 -22.06 11.61
CA GLU A 22 -18.85 -22.86 12.84
C GLU A 22 -20.13 -22.78 13.67
N ARG A 23 -21.19 -23.50 13.27
CA ARG A 23 -22.26 -23.97 14.18
C ARG A 23 -23.25 -24.95 13.53
N LEU A 24 -22.76 -25.98 12.85
CA LEU A 24 -23.52 -27.23 12.75
C LEU A 24 -23.19 -28.09 13.96
N LEU A 25 -24.06 -28.04 14.98
CA LEU A 25 -24.44 -29.12 15.92
C LEU A 25 -25.05 -28.50 17.20
N SER A 26 -26.35 -28.23 17.20
CA SER A 26 -27.26 -28.58 18.31
C SER A 26 -28.70 -28.15 17.98
N GLY A 27 -29.65 -28.94 18.49
CA GLY A 27 -31.04 -29.01 18.04
C GLY A 27 -31.94 -27.81 18.32
N GLN A 28 -32.93 -27.68 17.43
CA GLN A 28 -34.32 -27.21 17.60
C GLN A 28 -34.66 -26.11 18.61
N ARG A 29 -35.25 -25.00 18.13
CA ARG A 29 -36.71 -24.70 18.25
C ARG A 29 -37.06 -23.32 17.66
N LYS A 30 -38.16 -23.28 16.90
CA LYS A 30 -38.80 -22.07 16.33
C LYS A 30 -39.31 -21.12 17.43
N ARG A 31 -39.20 -19.81 17.21
CA ARG A 31 -40.26 -18.81 17.44
C ARG A 31 -39.98 -17.52 16.65
N HIS A 32 -41.02 -17.01 16.01
CA HIS A 32 -41.09 -15.72 15.30
C HIS A 32 -40.81 -14.55 16.26
N GLU A 33 -40.07 -13.53 15.82
CA GLU A 33 -40.47 -12.12 15.91
C GLU A 33 -39.51 -11.16 15.16
N LYS A 34 -40.14 -10.29 14.37
CA LYS A 34 -39.71 -8.99 13.81
C LYS A 34 -38.31 -8.79 13.23
N SER A 35 -38.33 -8.59 11.90
CA SER A 35 -37.33 -7.98 11.05
C SER A 35 -36.94 -6.56 11.50
N GLU A 36 -35.75 -6.43 12.07
CA GLU A 36 -34.90 -5.24 11.90
C GLU A 36 -33.73 -5.67 11.03
N GLU A 37 -33.76 -5.26 9.76
CA GLU A 37 -32.68 -5.49 8.81
C GLU A 37 -31.50 -4.56 9.17
N LYS A 38 -30.80 -4.87 10.26
CA LYS A 38 -29.48 -4.33 10.51
C LYS A 38 -28.57 -4.96 9.46
N THR A 39 -28.25 -4.18 8.44
CA THR A 39 -27.06 -4.43 7.62
C THR A 39 -25.87 -4.32 8.58
N GLU A 40 -25.51 -5.42 9.24
CA GLU A 40 -24.23 -5.55 9.92
C GLU A 40 -23.17 -5.39 8.83
N SER A 41 -22.72 -4.16 8.64
CA SER A 41 -21.56 -3.87 7.81
C SER A 41 -20.37 -4.47 8.53
N LEU A 42 -20.10 -5.75 8.25
CA LEU A 42 -18.93 -6.48 8.72
C LEU A 42 -17.72 -5.61 8.38
N SER A 43 -17.08 -5.07 9.42
CA SER A 43 -15.94 -4.19 9.21
C SER A 43 -14.81 -5.04 8.61
N PRO A 44 -14.17 -4.63 7.52
CA PRO A 44 -13.14 -5.44 6.87
C PRO A 44 -12.00 -5.68 7.86
N LEU A 45 -11.57 -6.94 7.97
CA LEU A 45 -10.38 -7.34 8.71
C LEU A 45 -9.18 -7.22 7.76
N TYR A 46 -8.20 -6.43 8.16
CA TYR A 46 -6.96 -6.27 7.41
C TYR A 46 -5.87 -7.16 8.01
N GLU A 47 -5.11 -7.81 7.14
CA GLU A 47 -3.89 -8.54 7.47
C GLU A 47 -2.73 -7.88 6.71
N ALA A 48 -1.59 -7.68 7.39
CA ALA A 48 -0.36 -7.15 6.81
C ALA A 48 0.86 -7.86 7.42
N GLU A 49 1.96 -7.92 6.68
CA GLU A 49 3.21 -8.54 7.16
C GLU A 49 3.93 -7.69 8.23
N SER A 50 3.70 -6.37 8.22
CA SER A 50 4.23 -5.45 9.22
C SER A 50 3.11 -4.87 10.08
N PRO A 51 3.24 -4.87 11.42
CA PRO A 51 2.27 -4.23 12.32
C PRO A 51 2.17 -2.72 12.08
N ASP A 52 3.24 -2.09 11.62
CA ASP A 52 3.28 -0.66 11.32
C ASP A 52 2.40 -0.33 10.10
N GLU A 53 2.49 -1.15 9.05
CA GLU A 53 1.63 -1.00 7.88
C GLU A 53 0.16 -1.24 8.22
N LEU A 54 -0.12 -2.23 9.06
CA LEU A 54 -1.46 -2.51 9.52
C LEU A 54 -2.04 -1.33 10.31
N ALA A 55 -1.25 -0.72 11.19
CA ALA A 55 -1.62 0.47 11.94
C ALA A 55 -1.96 1.65 11.00
N LEU A 56 -1.18 1.87 9.95
CA LEU A 56 -1.45 2.90 8.95
C LEU A 56 -2.75 2.65 8.19
N VAL A 57 -3.05 1.41 7.81
CA VAL A 57 -4.30 1.06 7.13
C VAL A 57 -5.51 1.25 8.05
N TYR A 58 -5.41 0.87 9.33
CA TYR A 58 -6.49 1.12 10.28
C TYR A 58 -6.69 2.62 10.57
N ALA A 59 -5.60 3.40 10.63
CA ALA A 59 -5.69 4.84 10.73
C ALA A 59 -6.43 5.43 9.51
N ALA A 60 -6.06 5.03 8.29
CA ALA A 60 -6.75 5.47 7.07
C ALA A 60 -8.25 5.14 7.09
N LYS A 61 -8.63 3.94 7.58
CA LYS A 61 -10.03 3.54 7.75
C LYS A 61 -10.78 4.43 8.74
N ALA A 62 -10.14 4.86 9.83
CA ALA A 62 -10.74 5.80 10.78
C ALA A 62 -11.04 7.17 10.13
N TYR A 63 -10.29 7.56 9.09
CA TYR A 63 -10.55 8.76 8.27
C TYR A 63 -11.51 8.51 7.09
N GLY A 64 -12.16 7.35 7.04
CA GLY A 64 -13.14 7.03 5.99
C GLY A 64 -12.55 6.49 4.69
N ILE A 65 -11.26 6.13 4.67
CA ILE A 65 -10.60 5.50 3.52
C ILE A 65 -10.47 3.99 3.78
N SER A 66 -11.16 3.15 3.01
CA SER A 66 -11.13 1.69 3.20
C SER A 66 -10.50 0.97 2.02
N LEU A 67 -9.60 0.02 2.30
CA LEU A 67 -9.05 -0.88 1.30
C LEU A 67 -10.13 -1.92 0.93
N LEU A 68 -10.51 -1.96 -0.35
CA LEU A 68 -11.54 -2.90 -0.85
C LEU A 68 -10.91 -4.17 -1.44
N SER A 69 -9.88 -4.00 -2.25
CA SER A 69 -9.17 -5.11 -2.89
C SER A 69 -7.75 -4.69 -3.27
N ARG A 70 -6.87 -5.67 -3.38
CA ARG A 70 -5.49 -5.51 -3.84
C ARG A 70 -5.10 -6.70 -4.72
N SER A 71 -4.53 -6.42 -5.88
CA SER A 71 -3.82 -7.39 -6.72
C SER A 71 -2.30 -7.10 -6.69
N ALA A 72 -1.52 -7.85 -7.47
CA ALA A 72 -0.09 -7.57 -7.63
C ALA A 72 0.17 -6.20 -8.29
N GLU A 73 -0.73 -5.76 -9.17
CA GLU A 73 -0.58 -4.60 -10.05
C GLU A 73 -1.51 -3.44 -9.69
N SER A 74 -2.49 -3.65 -8.80
CA SER A 74 -3.46 -2.60 -8.50
C SER A 74 -4.03 -2.67 -7.08
N VAL A 75 -4.49 -1.53 -6.58
CA VAL A 75 -5.21 -1.41 -5.30
C VAL A 75 -6.46 -0.58 -5.49
N THR A 76 -7.59 -1.04 -4.94
CA THR A 76 -8.86 -0.33 -4.99
C THR A 76 -9.25 0.15 -3.61
N LEU A 77 -9.49 1.45 -3.47
CA LEU A 77 -9.89 2.10 -2.23
C LEU A 77 -11.33 2.63 -2.34
N ALA A 78 -12.06 2.59 -1.22
CA ALA A 78 -13.22 3.42 -1.00
C ALA A 78 -12.79 4.70 -0.29
N LEU A 79 -13.06 5.85 -0.91
CA LEU A 79 -12.76 7.18 -0.38
C LEU A 79 -13.91 7.68 0.52
N PRO A 80 -13.66 8.71 1.36
CA PRO A 80 -14.72 9.42 2.06
C PRO A 80 -15.76 9.85 1.02
N TYR A 81 -17.04 9.71 1.33
CA TYR A 81 -18.18 9.97 0.41
C TYR A 81 -18.52 8.86 -0.61
N GLY A 82 -17.90 7.69 -0.52
CA GLY A 82 -18.35 6.48 -1.22
C GLY A 82 -17.83 6.29 -2.64
N ASN A 83 -16.96 7.21 -3.11
CA ASN A 83 -16.23 7.03 -4.36
C ASN A 83 -15.26 5.85 -4.24
N LYS A 84 -15.08 5.11 -5.33
CA LYS A 84 -14.09 4.03 -5.42
C LYS A 84 -13.06 4.41 -6.46
N GLU A 85 -11.79 4.28 -6.10
CA GLU A 85 -10.68 4.57 -7.01
C GLU A 85 -9.68 3.41 -7.01
N ALA A 86 -9.15 3.11 -8.19
CA ALA A 86 -8.14 2.09 -8.41
C ALA A 86 -6.80 2.76 -8.75
N PHE A 87 -5.72 2.26 -8.16
CA PHE A 87 -4.37 2.79 -8.32
C PHE A 87 -3.43 1.69 -8.78
N GLU A 88 -2.44 2.04 -9.60
CA GLU A 88 -1.45 1.10 -10.14
C GLU A 88 -0.31 0.91 -9.14
N ILE A 89 0.08 -0.35 -8.93
CA ILE A 89 1.19 -0.74 -8.07
C ILE A 89 2.38 -1.06 -8.97
N LEU A 90 3.50 -0.42 -8.69
CA LEU A 90 4.69 -0.50 -9.53
C LEU A 90 5.80 -1.31 -8.88
N LYS A 91 5.96 -1.14 -7.56
CA LYS A 91 6.81 -1.98 -6.70
C LYS A 91 6.17 -2.03 -5.32
N ARG A 92 6.54 -3.02 -4.48
CA ARG A 92 5.95 -3.17 -3.12
C ARG A 92 6.05 -1.91 -2.23
N MET A 93 6.92 -0.96 -2.57
CA MET A 93 7.17 0.28 -1.84
C MET A 93 6.58 1.54 -2.50
N SER A 94 6.15 1.48 -3.77
CA SER A 94 5.68 2.66 -4.52
C SER A 94 4.41 2.41 -5.32
N ILE A 95 3.54 3.41 -5.36
CA ILE A 95 2.29 3.42 -6.13
C ILE A 95 2.28 4.55 -7.14
N ILE A 96 1.65 4.32 -8.28
CA ILE A 96 1.39 5.35 -9.29
C ILE A 96 -0.09 5.70 -9.28
N VAL A 97 -0.33 7.01 -9.26
CA VAL A 97 -1.64 7.62 -9.30
C VAL A 97 -1.69 8.54 -10.50
N ARG A 98 -2.52 8.19 -11.48
CA ARG A 98 -2.80 9.07 -12.62
C ARG A 98 -3.81 10.13 -12.17
N GLN A 99 -3.45 11.39 -12.38
CA GLN A 99 -4.29 12.57 -12.18
C GLN A 99 -4.61 13.16 -13.56
N GLU A 100 -5.48 14.18 -13.65
CA GLU A 100 -5.98 14.69 -14.94
C GLU A 100 -4.85 15.06 -15.91
N ASP A 101 -3.92 15.91 -15.47
CA ASP A 101 -2.82 16.42 -16.30
C ASP A 101 -1.42 15.94 -15.86
N GLU A 102 -1.34 15.15 -14.79
CA GLU A 102 -0.08 14.75 -14.18
C GLU A 102 -0.13 13.32 -13.62
N VAL A 103 1.05 12.72 -13.43
CA VAL A 103 1.19 11.40 -12.82
C VAL A 103 1.99 11.54 -11.54
N ALA A 104 1.41 11.08 -10.44
CA ALA A 104 2.00 11.12 -9.12
C ALA A 104 2.53 9.74 -8.73
N ILE A 105 3.83 9.68 -8.39
CA ILE A 105 4.46 8.50 -7.80
C ILE A 105 4.58 8.76 -6.30
N TYR A 106 4.04 7.86 -5.49
CA TYR A 106 4.19 7.90 -4.04
C TYR A 106 5.08 6.75 -3.60
N CYS A 107 6.04 7.04 -2.72
CA CYS A 107 6.89 6.04 -2.11
C CYS A 107 6.75 6.09 -0.59
N LYS A 108 6.66 4.90 0.03
CA LYS A 108 6.74 4.71 1.47
C LYS A 108 8.08 4.05 1.80
N GLY A 109 8.86 4.61 2.71
CA GLY A 109 10.17 4.07 3.04
C GLY A 109 10.70 4.51 4.39
N ALA A 110 11.35 3.58 5.09
CA ALA A 110 12.18 3.84 6.26
C ALA A 110 13.65 4.09 5.88
N ASP A 111 13.96 3.99 4.58
CA ASP A 111 15.34 3.89 4.12
C ASP A 111 16.04 5.25 4.10
N SER A 112 17.24 5.20 4.66
CA SER A 112 18.20 6.26 4.86
C SER A 112 18.47 7.15 3.64
N GLU A 113 18.11 6.76 2.41
CA GLU A 113 18.27 7.60 1.22
C GLU A 113 17.17 8.67 1.07
N VAL A 114 15.90 8.33 1.33
CA VAL A 114 14.81 9.32 1.34
C VAL A 114 14.97 10.26 2.55
N ILE A 115 15.40 9.70 3.69
CA ILE A 115 15.66 10.42 4.94
C ILE A 115 16.90 11.33 4.84
N SER A 116 18.00 10.88 4.22
CA SER A 116 19.26 11.65 4.18
C SER A 116 19.17 12.92 3.35
N VAL A 117 18.34 12.93 2.29
CA VAL A 117 18.13 14.10 1.43
C VAL A 117 17.07 15.05 2.01
N LEU A 118 15.99 14.52 2.60
CA LEU A 118 14.82 15.34 2.95
C LEU A 118 14.62 15.59 4.44
N ALA A 119 15.17 14.76 5.32
CA ALA A 119 14.73 14.68 6.71
C ALA A 119 15.82 15.07 7.75
N ARG A 120 16.98 15.57 7.32
CA ARG A 120 18.03 16.10 8.21
C ARG A 120 17.56 17.16 9.21
N SER A 121 16.45 17.85 8.94
CA SER A 121 15.86 18.86 9.82
C SER A 121 14.66 18.37 10.65
N PHE A 122 14.11 17.18 10.38
CA PHE A 122 12.91 16.67 11.08
C PHE A 122 13.21 15.52 12.04
N VAL A 123 14.18 14.66 11.71
CA VAL A 123 14.45 13.39 12.43
C VAL A 123 15.21 13.58 13.75
N ASP A 124 15.83 14.75 13.98
CA ASP A 124 16.44 15.09 15.27
C ASP A 124 15.41 15.22 16.41
N SER A 125 14.11 15.29 16.10
CA SER A 125 13.05 15.41 17.10
C SER A 125 12.35 14.09 17.47
N THR A 126 12.58 13.00 16.73
CA THR A 126 11.84 11.72 16.89
C THR A 126 12.55 10.69 17.77
N THR A 127 13.54 11.09 18.57
CA THR A 127 14.37 10.22 19.44
C THR A 127 13.66 9.68 20.70
N GLN A 128 12.35 9.43 20.64
CA GLN A 128 11.58 8.84 21.75
C GLN A 128 10.90 7.53 21.35
N GLY A 129 11.68 6.53 20.91
CA GLY A 129 11.18 5.14 20.79
C GLY A 129 10.04 4.88 19.79
N LEU A 130 9.73 5.83 18.90
CA LEU A 130 8.69 5.68 17.88
C LEU A 130 9.29 5.10 16.59
N ARG A 131 8.53 4.23 15.92
CA ARG A 131 8.85 3.77 14.56
C ARG A 131 8.34 4.81 13.56
N THR A 132 9.22 5.32 12.71
CA THR A 132 8.88 6.37 11.74
C THR A 132 8.91 5.86 10.31
N LEU A 133 7.95 6.28 9.49
CA LEU A 133 7.95 6.04 8.04
C LEU A 133 7.85 7.37 7.30
N CYS A 134 8.74 7.59 6.32
CA CYS A 134 8.64 8.77 5.47
C CYS A 134 7.71 8.48 4.29
N LEU A 135 6.89 9.47 3.94
CA LEU A 135 6.05 9.49 2.75
C LEU A 135 6.56 10.58 1.82
N ALA A 136 6.83 10.22 0.57
CA ALA A 136 7.34 11.16 -0.41
C ALA A 136 6.58 11.02 -1.74
N LYS A 137 6.49 12.12 -2.50
CA LYS A 137 5.81 12.19 -3.80
C LYS A 137 6.73 12.78 -4.85
N ARG A 138 6.75 12.18 -6.02
CA ARG A 138 7.27 12.78 -7.25
C ARG A 138 6.10 12.98 -8.19
N THR A 139 5.96 14.18 -8.75
CA THR A 139 5.01 14.39 -9.85
C THR A 139 5.80 14.46 -11.16
N ILE A 140 5.33 13.74 -12.17
CA ILE A 140 5.86 13.77 -13.54
C ILE A 140 4.73 14.07 -14.54
N THR A 141 5.12 14.50 -15.73
CA THR A 141 4.15 14.72 -16.82
C THR A 141 3.62 13.39 -17.36
N VAL A 142 2.42 13.41 -17.95
CA VAL A 142 1.86 12.22 -18.63
C VAL A 142 2.80 11.71 -19.72
N ALA A 143 3.43 12.60 -20.50
CA ALA A 143 4.37 12.21 -21.55
C ALA A 143 5.63 11.54 -21.00
N GLU A 144 6.18 12.02 -19.87
CA GLU A 144 7.31 11.37 -19.20
C GLU A 144 6.92 9.97 -18.70
N TYR A 145 5.73 9.83 -18.12
CA TYR A 145 5.20 8.53 -17.69
C TYR A 145 5.03 7.56 -18.86
N GLU A 146 4.42 8.02 -19.96
CA GLU A 146 4.16 7.19 -21.15
C GLU A 146 5.47 6.70 -21.81
N ALA A 147 6.48 7.57 -21.88
CA ALA A 147 7.80 7.18 -22.37
C ALA A 147 8.46 6.14 -21.45
N TRP A 148 8.35 6.33 -20.14
CA TRP A 148 8.91 5.41 -19.16
C TRP A 148 8.20 4.05 -19.16
N ILE A 149 6.87 4.00 -19.15
CA ILE A 149 6.11 2.75 -19.09
C ILE A 149 6.31 1.92 -20.35
N ALA A 150 6.43 2.55 -21.52
CA ALA A 150 6.73 1.84 -22.76
C ALA A 150 8.08 1.11 -22.69
N LYS A 151 9.13 1.79 -22.20
CA LYS A 151 10.45 1.20 -21.96
C LYS A 151 10.42 0.12 -20.88
N HIS A 152 9.69 0.35 -19.79
CA HIS A 152 9.55 -0.61 -18.70
C HIS A 152 8.94 -1.93 -19.18
N LEU A 153 7.83 -1.84 -19.93
CA LEU A 153 7.14 -2.99 -20.51
C LEU A 153 8.00 -3.72 -21.56
N GLU A 154 8.84 -3.01 -22.31
CA GLU A 154 9.78 -3.65 -23.24
C GLU A 154 10.78 -4.56 -22.50
N ILE A 155 11.33 -4.09 -21.37
CA ILE A 155 12.23 -4.86 -20.51
C ILE A 155 11.47 -6.05 -19.90
N GLU A 156 10.25 -5.81 -19.40
CA GLU A 156 9.42 -6.84 -18.80
C GLU A 156 9.03 -7.95 -19.81
N ASN A 157 8.79 -7.60 -21.07
CA ASN A 157 8.45 -8.58 -22.10
C ASN A 157 9.67 -9.32 -22.67
N ASN A 158 10.90 -8.85 -22.38
CA ASN A 158 12.12 -9.48 -22.86
C ASN A 158 12.54 -10.68 -21.98
N MET A 159 11.82 -11.79 -22.14
CA MET A 159 12.09 -13.04 -21.40
C MET A 159 13.45 -13.69 -21.68
N ASN A 160 14.16 -13.27 -22.73
CA ASN A 160 15.43 -13.88 -23.14
C ASN A 160 16.67 -13.16 -22.58
N SER A 161 16.49 -12.04 -21.86
CA SER A 161 17.59 -11.29 -21.26
C SER A 161 18.03 -11.92 -19.93
N LEU A 162 19.33 -12.19 -19.79
CA LEU A 162 19.93 -12.64 -18.53
C LEU A 162 19.95 -11.54 -17.46
N ASP A 163 19.94 -10.28 -17.87
CA ASP A 163 20.05 -9.10 -17.00
C ASP A 163 18.69 -8.42 -16.75
N ARG A 164 17.58 -9.10 -17.06
CA ARG A 164 16.22 -8.54 -16.99
C ARG A 164 15.90 -7.92 -15.63
N ASP A 165 16.18 -8.64 -14.55
CA ASP A 165 15.85 -8.17 -13.20
C ASP A 165 16.65 -6.90 -12.82
N ASP A 166 17.91 -6.83 -13.23
CA ASP A 166 18.76 -5.65 -13.04
C ASP A 166 18.25 -4.46 -13.88
N ASP A 167 17.81 -4.71 -15.11
CA ASP A 167 17.27 -3.67 -15.99
C ASP A 167 15.89 -3.18 -15.53
N LEU A 168 15.04 -4.06 -15.01
CA LEU A 168 13.80 -3.69 -14.32
C LEU A 168 14.13 -2.82 -13.11
N ALA A 169 15.07 -3.23 -12.26
CA ALA A 169 15.47 -2.44 -11.09
C ALA A 169 16.00 -1.04 -11.48
N LYS A 170 16.79 -0.94 -12.55
CA LYS A 170 17.24 0.37 -13.09
C LYS A 170 16.06 1.21 -13.59
N SER A 171 15.13 0.60 -14.31
CA SER A 171 13.91 1.29 -14.79
C SER A 171 13.07 1.81 -13.63
N ILE A 172 12.93 1.04 -12.54
CA ILE A 172 12.26 1.51 -11.32
C ILE A 172 13.00 2.71 -10.71
N ASN A 173 14.31 2.62 -10.54
CA ASN A 173 15.11 3.70 -9.94
C ASN A 173 15.07 4.99 -10.78
N GLU A 174 14.86 4.89 -12.09
CA GLU A 174 14.71 6.04 -13.00
C GLU A 174 13.44 6.87 -12.69
N ILE A 175 12.35 6.20 -12.29
CA ILE A 175 11.09 6.85 -11.91
C ILE A 175 11.04 7.18 -10.41
N GLU A 176 11.65 6.35 -9.56
CA GLU A 176 11.78 6.53 -8.11
C GLU A 176 12.94 7.47 -7.70
N ARG A 177 12.97 8.70 -8.23
CA ARG A 177 13.97 9.73 -7.87
C ARG A 177 13.33 11.09 -7.67
N ASP A 178 14.10 12.07 -7.20
CA ASP A 178 13.68 13.48 -7.13
C ASP A 178 12.35 13.69 -6.37
N PHE A 179 12.13 12.86 -5.34
CA PHE A 179 10.93 12.93 -4.50
C PHE A 179 10.93 14.18 -3.61
N SER A 180 9.74 14.73 -3.40
CA SER A 180 9.46 15.73 -2.37
C SER A 180 8.84 15.05 -1.15
N LEU A 181 9.35 15.33 0.05
CA LEU A 181 8.79 14.81 1.30
C LEU A 181 7.38 15.36 1.50
N LEU A 182 6.40 14.47 1.66
CA LEU A 182 5.04 14.84 2.04
C LEU A 182 4.85 14.88 3.54
N GLY A 183 5.50 13.96 4.26
CA GLY A 183 5.41 13.88 5.70
C GLY A 183 6.08 12.65 6.29
N VAL A 184 6.01 12.56 7.61
CA VAL A 184 6.55 11.47 8.39
C VAL A 184 5.43 10.94 9.27
N THR A 185 5.25 9.61 9.28
CA THR A 185 4.40 8.95 10.26
C THR A 185 5.24 8.58 11.47
N ALA A 186 4.61 8.55 12.65
CA ALA A 186 5.24 8.08 13.87
C ALA A 186 4.28 7.11 14.56
N ILE A 187 4.75 5.88 14.77
CA ILE A 187 3.97 4.78 15.31
C ILE A 187 4.59 4.43 16.67
N GLU A 188 3.78 4.51 17.72
CA GLU A 188 4.16 4.13 19.07
C GLU A 188 4.12 2.60 19.19
N ASP A 189 5.24 2.00 19.57
CA ASP A 189 5.27 0.59 19.94
C ASP A 189 4.81 0.44 21.38
N ARG A 190 3.57 -0.03 21.58
CA ARG A 190 3.09 -0.39 22.91
C ARG A 190 3.65 -1.75 23.29
N LEU A 191 4.91 -1.75 23.72
CA LEU A 191 5.49 -2.89 24.43
C LEU A 191 4.62 -3.19 25.66
N GLN A 192 4.15 -4.44 25.75
CA GLN A 192 3.41 -4.95 26.91
C GLN A 192 4.31 -5.10 28.13
#